data_AF-A0A7I4A2T6-F1
#
_entry.id   AF-A0A7I4A2T6-F1
#
_cell.length_a   1.000
_cell.length_b   1.000
_cell.length_c   1.000
_cell.angle_alpha   90.00
_cell.angle_beta   90.00
_cell.angle_gamma   90.00
#
_symmetry.space_group_name_H-M   'P 1'
#
loop_
_entity.id
_entity.type
_entity.pdbx_description
1 polymer ?
#
loop_
_entity_poly.entity_id
_entity_poly.type
_entity_poly.pdbx_seq_one_letter_code
_entity_poly.pdbx_strand_id
1 'polypeptide(L)'
;MEVMGLMLVEFVDEYTVCVVNVFAMPQSGTGVSVEAVDPGFQTKMLHMLKQTGRPEMVVGWYHSHPGFGCWLSGVDINTQQSFEALNQRAVAVVVDPIQSVKGKVVIDAFRLINLQTMMLGQEPRQTTSYVGHLNKPSIQALIHGLNRHYYSIGINYQKNELEEKMLLNLRKRSGLMD
;
A
#
# COMPACT_ATOMS: atom_id res chain seq x y z
N MET A 1 13.15 -10.27 6.66
CA MET A 1 12.89 -10.51 5.23
C MET A 1 11.71 -9.66 4.84
N GLU A 2 11.85 -8.84 3.82
CA GLU A 2 10.75 -8.06 3.27
C GLU A 2 9.83 -8.99 2.48
N VAL A 3 8.52 -8.77 2.54
CA VAL A 3 7.50 -9.52 1.78
C VAL A 3 6.69 -8.58 0.93
N MET A 4 6.10 -9.09 -0.15
CA MET A 4 5.25 -8.28 -1.03
C MET A 4 3.94 -8.98 -1.38
N GLY A 5 2.96 -8.19 -1.82
CA GLY A 5 1.71 -8.70 -2.36
C GLY A 5 1.00 -7.68 -3.23
N LEU A 6 -0.08 -8.12 -3.85
CA LEU A 6 -0.88 -7.31 -4.76
C LEU A 6 -2.16 -6.84 -4.06
N MET A 7 -2.57 -5.62 -4.40
CA MET A 7 -3.78 -5.00 -3.88
C MET A 7 -4.87 -5.00 -4.94
N LEU A 8 -6.02 -5.55 -4.58
CA LEU A 8 -7.25 -5.54 -5.35
C LEU A 8 -8.04 -4.30 -4.95
N VAL A 9 -8.33 -3.48 -5.95
CA VAL A 9 -8.75 -2.10 -5.73
C VAL A 9 -10.01 -1.80 -6.52
N GLU A 10 -10.86 -1.00 -5.90
CA GLU A 10 -11.97 -0.33 -6.54
C GLU A 10 -11.73 1.19 -6.53
N PHE A 11 -11.95 1.84 -7.67
CA PHE A 11 -11.89 3.28 -7.77
C PHE A 11 -13.28 3.87 -7.51
N VAL A 12 -13.44 4.51 -6.36
CA VAL A 12 -14.71 5.14 -5.96
C VAL A 12 -14.94 6.42 -6.75
N ASP A 13 -13.90 7.25 -6.87
CA ASP A 13 -13.88 8.49 -7.63
C ASP A 13 -12.44 8.79 -8.10
N GLU A 14 -12.15 10.01 -8.55
CA GLU A 14 -10.81 10.44 -9.00
C GLU A 14 -9.77 10.57 -7.87
N TYR A 15 -10.21 10.76 -6.63
CA TYR A 15 -9.36 11.12 -5.50
C TYR A 15 -9.21 9.99 -4.48
N THR A 16 -10.08 8.99 -4.54
CA THR A 16 -10.22 7.93 -3.55
C THR A 16 -9.92 6.59 -4.20
N VAL A 17 -8.97 5.87 -3.61
CA VAL A 17 -8.59 4.50 -3.98
C VAL A 17 -8.99 3.59 -2.84
N CYS A 18 -9.95 2.69 -3.08
CA CYS A 18 -10.40 1.75 -2.06
C CYS A 18 -9.69 0.40 -2.25
N VAL A 19 -8.83 0.03 -1.31
CA VAL A 19 -8.22 -1.31 -1.29
C VAL A 19 -9.23 -2.28 -0.66
N VAL A 20 -9.89 -3.07 -1.50
CA VAL A 20 -10.96 -4.00 -1.07
C VAL A 20 -10.38 -5.30 -0.53
N ASN A 21 -9.31 -5.80 -1.15
CA ASN A 21 -8.69 -7.06 -0.76
C ASN A 21 -7.21 -7.09 -1.17
N VAL A 22 -6.44 -8.00 -0.59
CA VAL A 22 -5.02 -8.19 -0.88
C VAL A 22 -4.68 -9.67 -0.92
N PHE A 23 -3.64 -10.04 -1.66
CA PHE A 23 -3.05 -11.37 -1.57
C PHE A 23 -1.53 -11.30 -1.66
N ALA A 24 -0.86 -12.18 -0.93
CA ALA A 24 0.59 -12.26 -0.92
C ALA A 24 1.11 -12.92 -2.21
N MET A 25 2.26 -12.45 -2.70
CA MET A 25 2.98 -13.11 -3.79
C MET A 25 4.02 -14.08 -3.20
N PRO A 26 4.25 -15.24 -3.84
CA PRO A 26 5.34 -16.13 -3.43
C PRO A 26 6.68 -15.40 -3.56
N GLN A 27 7.58 -15.65 -2.61
CA GLN A 27 8.87 -14.96 -2.58
C GLN A 27 9.92 -15.73 -3.37
N SER A 28 10.63 -15.03 -4.25
CA SER A 28 11.92 -15.47 -4.77
C SER A 28 13.02 -14.98 -3.82
N GLY A 29 14.01 -15.83 -3.52
CA GLY A 29 15.04 -15.57 -2.49
C GLY A 29 15.99 -14.39 -2.76
N THR A 30 15.81 -13.68 -3.87
CA THR A 30 16.49 -12.44 -4.22
C THR A 30 15.54 -11.29 -3.88
N GLY A 31 15.87 -10.50 -2.85
CA GLY A 31 14.97 -9.50 -2.25
C GLY A 31 14.17 -8.65 -3.24
N VAL A 32 12.92 -8.36 -2.85
CA VAL A 32 11.89 -7.44 -3.37
C VAL A 32 12.23 -6.68 -4.67
N SER A 33 12.45 -7.41 -5.77
CA SER A 33 12.51 -6.83 -7.11
C SER A 33 11.21 -7.14 -7.86
N VAL A 34 10.93 -6.37 -8.92
CA VAL A 34 9.83 -6.63 -9.88
C VAL A 34 9.86 -8.07 -10.41
N GLU A 35 11.04 -8.68 -10.46
CA GLU A 35 11.26 -10.06 -10.90
C GLU A 35 10.58 -11.09 -9.97
N ALA A 36 10.14 -10.68 -8.77
CA ALA A 36 9.37 -11.50 -7.84
C ALA A 36 7.87 -11.59 -8.20
N VAL A 37 7.36 -10.76 -9.13
CA VAL A 37 5.97 -10.86 -9.59
C VAL A 37 5.89 -11.89 -10.71
N ASP A 38 5.57 -13.13 -10.38
CA ASP A 38 5.28 -14.17 -11.37
C ASP A 38 3.93 -13.90 -12.07
N PRO A 39 3.91 -13.56 -13.38
CA PRO A 39 2.67 -13.31 -14.11
C PRO A 39 1.77 -14.55 -14.17
N GLY A 40 2.35 -15.75 -14.12
CA GLY A 40 1.60 -17.01 -14.10
C GLY A 40 0.79 -17.16 -12.82
N PHE A 41 1.43 -16.92 -11.67
CA PHE A 41 0.75 -16.89 -10.37
C PHE A 41 -0.34 -15.81 -10.31
N GLN A 42 -0.02 -14.58 -10.74
CA GLN A 42 -0.99 -13.47 -10.74
C GLN A 42 -2.23 -13.80 -11.58
N THR A 43 -2.04 -14.28 -12.81
CA THR A 43 -3.14 -14.60 -13.73
C THR A 43 -4.02 -15.72 -13.18
N LYS A 44 -3.40 -16.78 -12.63
CA LYS A 44 -4.12 -17.89 -12.02
C LYS A 44 -4.92 -17.43 -10.81
N MET A 45 -4.34 -16.62 -9.93
CA MET A 45 -5.01 -16.10 -8.74
C MET A 45 -6.20 -15.21 -9.11
N LEU A 46 -6.02 -14.30 -10.07
CA LEU A 46 -7.10 -13.45 -10.59
C LEU A 46 -8.25 -14.27 -11.20
N HIS A 47 -7.92 -15.33 -11.94
CA HIS A 47 -8.92 -16.22 -12.48
C HIS A 47 -9.72 -16.93 -11.38
N MET A 48 -9.05 -17.43 -10.34
CA MET A 48 -9.71 -18.07 -9.20
C MET A 48 -10.60 -17.09 -8.42
N LEU A 49 -10.13 -15.86 -8.18
CA LEU A 49 -10.92 -14.82 -7.52
C LEU A 49 -12.20 -14.50 -8.31
N LYS A 50 -12.07 -14.35 -9.63
CA LYS A 50 -13.22 -14.09 -10.51
C LYS A 50 -14.29 -15.19 -10.42
N GLN A 51 -13.90 -16.46 -10.29
CA GLN A 51 -14.82 -17.58 -10.09
C GLN A 51 -15.57 -17.52 -8.76
N THR A 52 -15.00 -16.88 -7.74
CA THR A 52 -15.64 -16.67 -6.43
C THR A 52 -16.52 -15.41 -6.35
N GLY A 53 -16.75 -14.74 -7.48
CA GLY A 53 -17.54 -13.51 -7.52
C GLY A 53 -16.76 -12.26 -7.09
N ARG A 54 -15.43 -12.27 -7.22
CA ARG A 54 -14.53 -11.15 -6.92
C ARG A 54 -13.89 -10.62 -8.21
N PRO A 55 -14.54 -9.66 -8.91
CA PRO A 55 -14.09 -9.16 -10.21
C PRO A 55 -13.08 -8.02 -10.13
N GLU A 56 -12.57 -7.69 -8.93
CA GLU A 56 -11.68 -6.57 -8.70
C GLU A 56 -10.35 -6.73 -9.44
N MET A 57 -9.79 -5.60 -9.88
CA MET A 57 -8.53 -5.55 -10.61
C MET A 57 -7.36 -5.27 -9.66
N VAL A 58 -6.16 -5.73 -10.03
CA VAL A 58 -4.92 -5.33 -9.32
C VAL A 58 -4.56 -3.92 -9.75
N VAL A 59 -4.51 -3.00 -8.78
CA VAL A 59 -4.18 -1.59 -9.03
C VAL A 59 -3.16 -1.05 -8.02
N GLY A 60 -2.37 -1.93 -7.44
CA GLY A 60 -1.33 -1.52 -6.52
C GLY A 60 -0.67 -2.72 -5.90
N TRP A 61 0.30 -2.44 -5.07
CA TRP A 61 1.06 -3.45 -4.37
C TRP A 61 1.43 -2.93 -2.98
N TYR A 62 1.73 -3.87 -2.10
CA TYR A 62 2.26 -3.57 -0.79
C TYR A 62 3.52 -4.37 -0.55
N HIS A 63 4.38 -3.85 0.30
CA HIS A 63 5.51 -4.61 0.83
C HIS A 63 5.81 -4.24 2.28
N SER A 64 6.68 -5.02 2.92
CA SER A 64 7.11 -4.76 4.29
C SER A 64 8.54 -4.26 4.37
N HIS A 65 8.79 -3.31 5.27
CA HIS A 65 10.12 -2.85 5.67
C HIS A 65 10.30 -3.12 7.17
N PRO A 66 10.73 -4.33 7.57
CA PRO A 66 10.78 -4.70 8.98
C PRO A 66 11.88 -3.94 9.73
N GLY A 67 11.50 -2.98 10.58
CA GLY A 67 12.41 -2.23 11.44
C GLY A 67 12.98 -0.95 10.84
N PHE A 68 12.67 -0.61 9.58
CA PHE A 68 13.22 0.55 8.87
C PHE A 68 12.24 1.72 8.74
N GLY A 69 10.99 1.57 9.16
CA GLY A 69 9.92 2.53 8.90
C GLY A 69 9.46 2.51 7.43
N CYS A 70 8.53 3.41 7.09
CA CYS A 70 7.92 3.47 5.76
C CYS A 70 8.62 4.47 4.85
N TRP A 71 9.26 3.99 3.78
CA TRP A 71 9.87 4.77 2.70
C TRP A 71 10.02 3.87 1.46
N LEU A 72 10.45 4.42 0.32
CA LEU A 72 10.73 3.62 -0.88
C LEU A 72 12.22 3.64 -1.20
N SER A 73 12.81 2.45 -1.38
CA SER A 73 14.16 2.29 -1.91
C SER A 73 14.20 2.52 -3.42
N GLY A 74 15.40 2.57 -4.01
CA GLY A 74 15.54 2.67 -5.47
C GLY A 74 14.88 1.49 -6.21
N VAL A 75 14.90 0.29 -5.63
CA VAL A 75 14.23 -0.89 -6.19
C VAL A 75 12.71 -0.75 -6.10
N ASP A 76 12.21 -0.23 -4.98
CA ASP A 76 10.77 0.02 -4.79
C ASP A 76 10.26 1.10 -5.75
N ILE A 77 11.04 2.16 -5.98
CA ILE A 77 10.71 3.21 -6.94
C ILE A 77 10.60 2.64 -8.36
N ASN A 78 11.56 1.82 -8.80
CA ASN A 78 11.52 1.19 -10.13
C ASN A 78 10.32 0.23 -10.26
N THR A 79 9.99 -0.48 -9.18
CA THR A 79 8.83 -1.36 -9.12
C THR A 79 7.53 -0.56 -9.24
N GLN A 80 7.40 0.49 -8.45
CA GLN A 80 6.25 1.38 -8.49
C GLN A 80 6.09 2.05 -9.86
N GLN A 81 7.18 2.47 -10.51
CA GLN A 81 7.13 3.04 -11.85
C GLN A 81 6.52 2.06 -12.87
N SER A 82 6.83 0.78 -12.73
CA SER A 82 6.27 -0.28 -13.59
C SER A 82 4.77 -0.47 -13.34
N PHE A 83 4.32 -0.42 -12.09
CA PHE A 83 2.90 -0.43 -11.75
C PHE A 83 2.17 0.83 -12.24
N GLU A 84 2.78 2.01 -12.12
CA GLU A 84 2.19 3.27 -12.60
C GLU A 84 2.09 3.34 -14.13
N ALA A 85 2.98 2.66 -14.85
CA ALA A 85 2.89 2.53 -16.30
C ALA A 85 1.66 1.70 -16.74
N LEU A 86 1.27 0.69 -15.95
CA LEU A 86 0.06 -0.10 -16.17
C LEU A 86 -1.20 0.61 -15.69
N ASN A 87 -1.11 1.28 -14.54
CA ASN A 87 -2.20 2.09 -14.00
C ASN A 87 -1.65 3.34 -13.31
N GLN A 88 -1.92 4.51 -13.87
CA GLN A 88 -1.40 5.80 -13.36
C GLN A 88 -1.80 6.11 -11.92
N ARG A 89 -2.83 5.45 -11.39
CA ARG A 89 -3.30 5.62 -10.01
C ARG A 89 -2.82 4.50 -9.09
N ALA A 90 -1.83 3.71 -9.51
CA ALA A 90 -1.27 2.67 -8.68
C ALA A 90 -0.66 3.23 -7.39
N VAL A 91 -0.88 2.53 -6.28
CA VAL A 91 -0.39 2.94 -4.96
C VAL A 91 0.57 1.87 -4.42
N ALA A 92 1.70 2.31 -3.88
CA ALA A 92 2.60 1.48 -3.08
C ALA A 92 2.29 1.65 -1.60
N VAL A 93 1.94 0.58 -0.89
CA VAL A 93 1.75 0.60 0.57
C VAL A 93 2.95 -0.05 1.26
N VAL A 94 3.51 0.63 2.25
CA VAL A 94 4.65 0.12 3.02
C VAL A 94 4.22 -0.08 4.46
N VAL A 95 4.44 -1.29 4.98
CA VAL A 95 4.11 -1.65 6.36
C VAL A 95 5.39 -2.02 7.10
N ASP A 96 5.63 -1.42 8.28
CA ASP A 96 6.67 -1.87 9.19
C ASP A 96 6.04 -2.68 10.33
N PRO A 97 6.07 -4.02 10.28
CA PRO A 97 5.46 -4.86 11.30
C PRO A 97 6.27 -4.87 12.61
N ILE A 98 7.55 -4.49 12.60
CA ILE A 98 8.41 -4.53 13.80
C ILE A 98 8.20 -3.27 14.64
N GLN A 99 8.10 -2.11 14.00
CA GLN A 99 7.82 -0.85 14.70
C GLN A 99 6.32 -0.67 15.03
N SER A 100 5.45 -1.47 14.41
CA SER A 100 4.03 -1.52 14.75
C SER A 100 3.80 -2.13 16.12
N VAL A 101 3.10 -1.40 17.00
CA VAL A 101 2.77 -1.82 18.36
C VAL A 101 1.26 -1.67 18.60
N LYS A 102 0.75 -2.26 19.69
CA LYS A 102 -0.66 -2.14 20.07
C LYS A 102 -1.06 -0.66 20.17
N GLY A 103 -1.98 -0.23 19.31
CA GLY A 103 -2.46 1.15 19.25
C GLY A 103 -1.73 2.06 18.25
N LYS A 104 -0.66 1.59 17.59
CA LYS A 104 0.03 2.32 16.52
C LYS A 104 0.50 1.35 15.44
N VAL A 105 -0.16 1.39 14.30
CA VAL A 105 0.29 0.68 13.09
C VAL A 105 1.21 1.62 12.31
N VAL A 106 2.42 1.16 12.00
CA VAL A 106 3.37 1.90 11.17
C VAL A 106 3.13 1.49 9.72
N ILE A 107 2.37 2.31 9.02
CA ILE A 107 1.94 2.12 7.65
C ILE A 107 1.85 3.47 6.96
N ASP A 108 2.30 3.52 5.72
CA ASP A 108 2.20 4.70 4.86
C ASP A 108 1.98 4.25 3.41
N ALA A 109 1.42 5.15 2.61
CA ALA A 109 1.10 4.91 1.21
C ALA A 109 1.80 5.96 0.36
N PHE A 110 2.40 5.54 -0.73
CA PHE A 110 3.22 6.39 -1.59
C PHE A 110 2.81 6.29 -3.05
N ARG A 111 3.03 7.40 -3.76
CA ARG A 111 2.98 7.46 -5.23
C ARG A 111 4.16 8.28 -5.74
N LEU A 112 4.64 7.97 -6.94
CA LEU A 112 5.77 8.69 -7.52
C LEU A 112 5.36 10.09 -7.93
N ILE A 113 6.36 10.98 -7.92
CA ILE A 113 6.25 12.31 -8.47
C ILE A 113 6.73 12.25 -9.92
N ASN A 114 5.91 12.76 -10.84
CA ASN A 114 6.35 12.96 -12.21
C ASN A 114 7.39 14.10 -12.24
N LEU A 115 8.62 13.77 -12.67
CA LEU A 115 9.73 14.73 -12.77
C LEU A 115 9.39 15.92 -13.68
N GLN A 116 8.64 15.71 -14.76
CA GLN A 116 8.26 16.78 -15.69
C GLN A 116 7.37 17.80 -14.97
N THR A 117 6.43 17.34 -14.14
CA THR A 117 5.56 18.21 -13.33
C THR A 117 6.38 19.06 -12.36
N MET A 118 7.41 18.48 -11.72
CA MET A 118 8.31 19.25 -10.85
C MET A 118 9.14 20.28 -11.60
N MET A 119 9.68 19.94 -12.77
CA MET A 119 10.46 20.87 -13.59
C MET A 119 9.62 22.04 -14.09
N LEU A 120 8.31 21.84 -14.26
CA LEU A 120 7.34 22.87 -14.58
C LEU A 120 6.88 23.70 -13.36
N GLY A 121 7.42 23.42 -12.17
CA GLY A 121 7.05 24.11 -10.92
C GLY A 121 5.62 23.85 -10.46
N GLN A 122 4.94 22.85 -11.03
CA GLN A 122 3.58 22.49 -10.66
C GLN A 122 3.60 21.63 -9.40
N GLU A 123 2.63 21.82 -8.50
CA GLU A 123 2.51 20.93 -7.35
C GLU A 123 2.11 19.52 -7.85
N PRO A 124 2.93 18.48 -7.58
CA PRO A 124 2.63 17.13 -8.05
C PRO A 124 1.47 16.48 -7.29
N ARG A 125 1.08 17.06 -6.16
CA ARG A 125 -0.04 16.60 -5.33
C ARG A 125 -1.30 17.34 -5.77
N GLN A 126 -2.37 16.58 -5.93
CA GLN A 126 -3.70 17.16 -5.99
C GLN A 126 -4.15 17.46 -4.56
N THR A 127 -4.26 18.74 -4.22
CA THR A 127 -4.79 19.18 -2.94
C THR A 127 -6.31 19.08 -2.98
N THR A 128 -6.87 18.04 -2.36
CA THR A 128 -8.31 17.89 -2.16
C THR A 128 -8.71 18.43 -0.79
N SER A 129 -10.00 18.67 -0.56
CA SER A 129 -10.56 19.06 0.74
C SER A 129 -10.51 17.94 1.81
N TYR A 130 -9.67 16.92 1.59
CA TYR A 130 -9.55 15.76 2.46
C TYR A 130 -9.12 16.18 3.87
N VAL A 131 -9.93 15.79 4.86
CA VAL A 131 -9.82 16.14 6.28
C VAL A 131 -8.69 15.37 6.99
N GLY A 132 -7.95 14.52 6.28
CA GLY A 132 -6.82 13.79 6.83
C GLY A 132 -5.56 14.64 6.91
N HIS A 133 -5.00 14.77 8.11
CA HIS A 133 -3.65 15.30 8.27
C HIS A 133 -2.67 14.24 7.76
N LEU A 134 -1.81 14.61 6.81
CA LEU A 134 -0.64 13.78 6.51
C LEU A 134 0.19 13.64 7.78
N ASN A 135 0.58 12.40 8.11
CA ASN A 135 1.48 12.17 9.22
C ASN A 135 2.79 12.92 8.98
N LYS A 136 3.39 13.45 10.04
CA LYS A 136 4.72 14.07 9.92
C LYS A 136 5.69 13.01 9.40
N PRO A 137 6.37 13.28 8.27
CA PRO A 137 7.25 12.30 7.68
C PRO A 137 8.44 12.02 8.60
N SER A 138 8.90 10.77 8.59
CA SER A 138 10.13 10.42 9.31
C SER A 138 11.35 11.06 8.63
N ILE A 139 12.39 11.35 9.41
CA ILE A 139 13.67 11.86 8.88
C ILE A 139 14.24 10.88 7.84
N GLN A 140 14.11 9.58 8.12
CA GLN A 140 14.54 8.53 7.21
C GLN A 140 13.82 8.62 5.86
N ALA A 141 12.49 8.77 5.84
CA ALA A 141 11.74 8.93 4.59
C ALA A 141 12.17 10.16 3.79
N LEU A 142 12.44 11.29 4.47
CA LEU A 142 12.95 12.50 3.81
C LEU A 142 14.33 12.29 3.18
N ILE A 143 15.23 11.59 3.87
CA ILE A 143 16.57 11.24 3.34
C ILE A 143 16.43 10.33 2.11
N HIS A 144 15.48 9.40 2.14
CA HIS A 144 15.21 8.47 1.05
C HIS A 144 14.30 9.04 -0.06
N GLY A 145 14.14 10.36 -0.14
CA GLY A 145 13.56 11.02 -1.31
C GLY A 145 12.07 11.32 -1.23
N LEU A 146 11.44 11.22 -0.06
CA LEU A 146 10.09 11.75 0.14
C LEU A 146 10.04 13.26 -0.17
N ASN A 147 9.01 13.69 -0.90
CA ASN A 147 8.83 15.01 -1.51
C ASN A 147 9.82 15.37 -2.63
N ARG A 148 10.62 14.40 -3.10
CA ARG A 148 11.52 14.57 -4.27
C ARG A 148 11.25 13.55 -5.37
N HIS A 149 11.10 12.29 -5.00
CA HIS A 149 10.84 11.18 -5.93
C HIS A 149 9.42 10.62 -5.79
N TYR A 150 8.87 10.71 -4.58
CA TYR A 150 7.52 10.24 -4.25
C TYR A 150 6.94 11.09 -3.14
N TYR A 151 5.63 10.99 -2.92
CA TYR A 151 4.92 11.68 -1.85
C TYR A 151 3.99 10.72 -1.11
N SER A 152 3.70 11.04 0.16
CA SER A 152 2.78 10.27 1.01
C SER A 152 1.32 10.63 0.71
N ILE A 153 0.46 9.62 0.76
CA ILE A 153 -0.99 9.70 0.60
C ILE A 153 -1.64 9.39 1.96
N GLY A 154 -2.62 10.20 2.34
CA GLY A 154 -3.38 9.97 3.58
C GLY A 154 -4.14 8.65 3.53
N ILE A 155 -3.97 7.80 4.54
CA ILE A 155 -4.68 6.53 4.69
C ILE A 155 -5.88 6.74 5.64
N ASN A 156 -7.01 6.14 5.29
CA ASN A 156 -8.15 5.99 6.20
C ASN A 156 -8.54 4.52 6.32
N TYR A 157 -9.19 4.20 7.43
CA TYR A 157 -9.72 2.86 7.69
C TYR A 157 -11.24 2.92 7.73
N GLN A 158 -11.86 2.12 6.88
CA GLN A 158 -13.30 1.91 6.91
C GLN A 158 -13.59 0.58 7.60
N LYS A 159 -14.54 0.59 8.53
CA LYS A 159 -15.10 -0.60 9.17
C LYS A 159 -16.60 -0.48 9.16
N ASN A 160 -17.29 -1.55 8.77
CA ASN A 160 -18.75 -1.60 8.91
C ASN A 160 -19.15 -2.14 10.29
N GLU A 161 -20.42 -1.96 10.65
CA GLU A 161 -20.92 -2.40 11.96
C GLU A 161 -20.78 -3.92 12.19
N LEU A 162 -20.89 -4.72 11.13
CA LEU A 162 -20.79 -6.17 11.23
C LEU A 162 -19.36 -6.60 11.55
N GLU A 163 -18.38 -5.99 10.90
CA GLU A 163 -16.95 -6.17 11.17
C GLU A 163 -16.61 -5.73 12.59
N GLU A 164 -17.11 -4.58 13.03
CA GLU A 164 -16.88 -4.11 14.38
C GLU A 164 -17.48 -5.07 15.43
N LYS A 165 -18.74 -5.48 15.26
CA LYS A 165 -19.39 -6.48 16.12
C LYS A 165 -18.62 -7.81 16.13
N MET A 166 -18.18 -8.29 14.98
CA MET A 166 -17.41 -9.52 14.84
C MET A 166 -16.04 -9.42 15.55
N LEU A 167 -15.29 -8.34 15.32
CA LEU A 167 -13.99 -8.09 15.95
C LEU A 167 -14.11 -7.97 17.48
N LEU A 168 -15.16 -7.31 17.98
CA LEU A 168 -15.43 -7.17 19.41
C LEU A 168 -15.72 -8.52 20.08
N ASN A 169 -16.45 -9.41 19.40
CA ASN A 169 -16.77 -10.74 19.93
C ASN A 169 -15.53 -11.63 20.09
N LEU A 170 -14.58 -11.55 19.15
CA LEU A 170 -13.33 -12.30 19.23
C LEU A 170 -12.41 -11.80 20.35
N ARG A 171 -12.40 -10.49 20.62
CA ARG A 171 -11.59 -9.89 21.69
C ARG A 171 -12.11 -10.24 23.10
N LYS A 172 -13.41 -10.44 23.28
CA LYS A 172 -13.99 -10.78 24.58
C LYS A 172 -13.60 -12.18 25.08
N ARG A 173 -13.40 -13.14 24.18
CA ARG A 173 -13.02 -14.52 24.54
C ARG A 173 -11.53 -14.67 24.87
N SER A 174 -10.68 -13.80 24.35
CA SER A 174 -9.23 -13.81 24.62
C SER A 174 -8.86 -13.16 25.96
N GLY A 175 -9.78 -12.41 26.60
CA GLY A 175 -9.58 -11.83 27.94
C GLY A 175 -10.04 -12.71 29.12
N LEU A 176 -10.39 -13.98 28.86
CA LEU A 176 -10.80 -14.97 29.87
C LEU A 176 -9.69 -16.03 30.14
N MET A 177 -8.45 -15.74 29.73
CA MET A 177 -7.28 -16.61 29.94
C MET A 177 -6.12 -15.92 30.68
N ASP A 178 -6.40 -14.86 31.44
CA ASP A 178 -5.46 -14.31 32.44
C ASP A 178 -6.15 -14.28 33.82
#